data_AF-Q3UPZ5-F1
#
_entry.id   AF-Q3UPZ5-F1
#
_cell.length_a   1.000
_cell.length_b   1.000
_cell.length_c   1.000
_cell.angle_alpha   90.00
_cell.angle_beta   90.00
_cell.angle_gamma   90.00
#
_symmetry.space_group_name_H-M   'P 1'
#
loop_
_entity.id
_entity.type
_entity.pdbx_description
1 polymer ?
#
loop_
_entity_poly.entity_id
_entity_poly.type
_entity_poly.pdbx_seq_one_letter_code
_entity_poly.pdbx_strand_id
1 'polypeptide(L)'
;MTGEMVNYCKQIVLLSGLEYMNDYNFRALKSLLNHDLKLTKNMQDDYDRINIADLMEEKFPEDAGLSKLIEVCEDIPELAARVDILRKEMEKVKNKTKIKSESSPPPLTSSLMEAWEVEPAMVTASSEVHRLRSH
;
A
#
# COMPACT_ATOMS: atom_id res chain seq x y z
N MET A 1 0.08 13.49 -9.77
CA MET A 1 -0.87 12.39 -9.48
C MET A 1 -2.21 12.97 -8.99
N THR A 2 -3.31 12.21 -8.88
CA THR A 2 -4.54 12.71 -8.22
C THR A 2 -4.33 12.76 -6.69
N GLY A 3 -5.10 13.58 -5.97
CA GLY A 3 -4.96 13.68 -4.49
C GLY A 3 -5.15 12.34 -3.76
N GLU A 4 -6.04 11.48 -4.25
CA GLU A 4 -6.23 10.11 -3.74
C GLU A 4 -4.94 9.28 -3.86
N MET A 5 -4.20 9.42 -4.96
CA MET A 5 -2.94 8.71 -5.15
C MET A 5 -1.81 9.28 -4.30
N VAL A 6 -1.75 10.59 -4.10
CA VAL A 6 -0.77 11.23 -3.21
C VAL A 6 -0.95 10.70 -1.79
N ASN A 7 -2.20 10.55 -1.33
CA ASN A 7 -2.50 9.92 -0.05
C ASN A 7 -2.00 8.46 0.01
N TYR A 8 -2.19 7.66 -1.04
CA TYR A 8 -1.61 6.31 -1.10
C TYR A 8 -0.09 6.31 -1.06
N CYS A 9 0.57 7.23 -1.78
CA CYS A 9 2.03 7.36 -1.71
C CYS A 9 2.49 7.71 -0.30
N LYS A 10 1.80 8.62 0.39
CA LYS A 10 2.09 8.96 1.78
C LYS A 10 1.95 7.77 2.72
N GLN A 11 0.92 6.95 2.54
CA GLN A 11 0.77 5.69 3.29
C GLN A 11 1.94 4.75 3.06
N ILE A 12 2.44 4.65 1.82
CA ILE A 12 3.63 3.84 1.50
C ILE A 12 4.87 4.43 2.18
N VAL A 13 5.09 5.75 2.10
CA VAL A 13 6.21 6.44 2.75
C VAL A 13 6.22 6.14 4.25
N LEU A 14 5.10 6.31 4.95
CA LEU A 14 5.03 6.09 6.38
C LEU A 14 5.12 4.60 6.75
N LEU A 15 4.13 3.81 6.33
CA LEU A 15 3.96 2.42 6.80
C LEU A 15 4.98 1.48 6.18
N SER A 16 5.29 1.70 4.91
CA SER A 16 6.21 0.86 4.17
C SER A 16 7.62 1.43 4.06
N GLY A 17 7.88 2.63 4.54
CA GLY A 17 9.19 3.24 4.54
C GLY A 17 9.71 3.45 5.93
N LEU A 18 9.23 4.53 6.55
CA LEU A 18 9.75 5.06 7.81
C LEU A 18 9.52 4.12 9.01
N GLU A 19 8.35 3.48 9.11
CA GLU A 19 8.03 2.52 10.18
C GLU A 19 8.88 1.24 10.12
N TYR A 20 9.38 0.88 8.93
CA TYR A 20 10.27 -0.28 8.80
C TYR A 20 11.69 0.01 9.31
N MET A 21 12.09 1.29 9.35
CA MET A 21 13.43 1.68 9.77
C MET A 21 13.59 1.60 11.28
N ASN A 22 14.68 0.98 11.73
CA ASN A 22 15.13 1.15 13.10
C ASN A 22 15.51 2.62 13.39
N ASP A 23 15.67 2.96 14.66
CA ASP A 23 15.89 4.36 15.06
C ASP A 23 17.21 4.94 14.53
N TYR A 24 18.23 4.10 14.32
CA TYR A 24 19.49 4.53 13.73
C TYR A 24 19.31 4.90 12.24
N ASN A 25 18.69 4.02 11.47
CA ASN A 25 18.41 4.24 10.04
C ASN A 25 17.48 5.44 9.85
N PHE A 26 16.50 5.63 10.72
CA PHE A 26 15.64 6.80 10.69
C PHE A 26 16.40 8.10 11.00
N ARG A 27 17.33 8.09 11.97
CA ARG A 27 18.20 9.24 12.25
C ARG A 27 19.13 9.55 11.08
N ALA A 28 19.73 8.52 10.47
CA ALA A 28 20.57 8.67 9.29
C ALA A 28 19.77 9.28 8.12
N LEU A 29 18.55 8.78 7.87
CA LEU A 29 17.65 9.32 6.87
C LEU A 29 17.31 10.79 7.11
N LYS A 30 16.98 11.19 8.35
CA LYS A 30 16.77 12.62 8.70
C LYS A 30 18.01 13.46 8.37
N SER A 31 19.20 12.96 8.67
CA SER A 31 20.46 13.64 8.34
C SER A 31 20.66 13.79 6.83
N LEU A 32 20.36 12.75 6.05
CA LEU A 32 20.51 12.77 4.59
C LEU A 32 19.48 13.70 3.93
N LEU A 33 18.24 13.72 4.43
CA LEU A 33 17.16 14.58 3.95
C LEU A 33 17.20 16.00 4.52
N ASN A 34 18.17 16.33 5.36
CA ASN A 34 18.21 17.59 6.10
C ASN A 34 18.07 18.82 5.18
N HIS A 35 18.82 18.86 4.08
CA HIS A 35 18.79 19.99 3.15
C HIS A 35 17.48 20.05 2.35
N ASP A 36 17.00 18.90 1.92
CA ASP A 36 15.78 18.76 1.12
C ASP A 36 14.53 19.16 1.92
N LEU A 37 14.45 18.69 3.17
CA LEU A 37 13.34 18.97 4.08
C LEU A 37 13.54 20.24 4.91
N LYS A 38 14.72 20.87 4.81
CA LYS A 38 15.14 22.03 5.60
C LYS A 38 15.00 21.81 7.10
N LEU A 39 15.48 20.66 7.59
CA LEU A 39 15.36 20.30 8.99
C LEU A 39 16.27 21.19 9.86
N THR A 40 15.71 21.76 10.91
CA THR A 40 16.55 22.36 11.97
C THR A 40 17.07 21.26 12.90
N LYS A 41 18.06 21.58 13.73
CA LYS A 41 18.58 20.62 14.73
C LYS A 41 17.46 20.09 15.64
N ASN A 42 16.59 20.96 16.12
CA ASN A 42 15.46 20.56 16.97
C ASN A 42 14.50 19.64 16.21
N MET A 43 14.21 19.92 14.93
CA MET A 43 13.35 19.02 14.13
C MET A 43 14.01 17.65 13.92
N GLN A 44 15.34 17.59 13.71
CA GLN A 44 16.03 16.32 13.60
C GLN A 44 15.96 15.49 14.89
N ASP A 45 15.92 16.13 16.05
CA ASP A 45 15.81 15.45 17.35
C ASP A 45 14.35 15.07 17.67
N ASP A 46 13.41 15.98 17.45
CA ASP A 46 12.02 15.87 17.94
C ASP A 46 11.06 15.21 16.94
N TYR A 47 11.31 15.33 15.62
CA TYR A 47 10.35 14.81 14.64
C TYR A 47 10.38 13.28 14.61
N ASP A 48 9.20 12.72 14.81
CA ASP A 48 8.91 11.31 14.60
C ASP A 48 8.63 10.99 13.12
N ARG A 49 8.33 9.71 12.86
CA ARG A 49 8.07 9.18 11.51
C ARG A 49 6.85 9.83 10.86
N ILE A 50 5.83 10.21 11.64
CA ILE A 50 4.61 10.85 11.14
C ILE A 50 4.93 12.27 10.67
N ASN A 51 5.62 13.05 11.51
CA ASN A 51 6.03 14.41 11.19
C ASN A 51 6.91 14.45 9.93
N ILE A 52 7.82 13.48 9.77
CA ILE A 52 8.66 13.39 8.56
C ILE A 52 7.81 13.02 7.33
N ALA A 53 6.87 12.09 7.43
CA ALA A 53 5.98 11.74 6.31
C ALA A 53 5.11 12.94 5.87
N ASP A 54 4.57 13.71 6.82
CA ASP A 54 3.83 14.94 6.55
C ASP A 54 4.70 15.98 5.83
N LEU A 55 5.94 16.15 6.30
CA LEU A 55 6.87 17.10 5.69
C LEU A 55 7.34 16.65 4.30
N MET A 56 7.49 15.35 4.07
CA MET A 56 7.80 14.80 2.75
C MET A 56 6.66 15.06 1.76
N GLU A 57 5.40 14.93 2.18
CA GLU A 57 4.25 15.30 1.34
C GLU A 57 4.26 16.79 1.00
N GLU A 58 4.55 17.66 1.97
CA GLU A 58 4.61 19.10 1.76
C GLU A 58 5.71 19.50 0.78
N LYS A 59 6.91 18.91 0.91
CA LYS A 59 8.07 19.26 0.07
C LYS A 59 8.05 18.57 -1.29
N PHE A 60 7.42 17.41 -1.40
CA PHE A 60 7.38 16.59 -2.60
C PHE A 60 5.92 16.20 -2.93
N PRO A 61 5.08 17.16 -3.33
CA PRO A 61 3.64 16.95 -3.47
C PRO A 61 3.24 16.04 -4.65
N GLU A 62 4.15 15.76 -5.59
CA GLU A 62 3.83 14.94 -6.76
C GLU A 62 3.48 13.49 -6.41
N ASP A 63 4.23 12.91 -5.47
CA ASP A 63 4.17 11.53 -5.05
C ASP A 63 4.39 11.36 -3.54
N ALA A 64 4.09 12.41 -2.77
CA ALA A 64 4.31 12.49 -1.33
C ALA A 64 5.77 12.21 -0.87
N GLY A 65 6.75 12.35 -1.77
CA GLY A 65 8.16 12.10 -1.48
C GLY A 65 8.58 10.63 -1.60
N LEU A 66 7.72 9.75 -2.14
CA LEU A 66 8.03 8.34 -2.29
C LEU A 66 9.27 8.09 -3.17
N SER A 67 9.41 8.79 -4.29
CA SER A 67 10.62 8.73 -5.12
C SER A 67 11.86 9.16 -4.35
N LYS A 68 11.76 10.23 -3.55
CA LYS A 68 12.90 10.72 -2.77
C LYS A 68 13.30 9.75 -1.66
N LEU A 69 12.32 9.12 -1.01
CA LEU A 69 12.57 8.07 -0.02
C LEU A 69 13.35 6.90 -0.65
N ILE A 70 12.93 6.45 -1.84
CA ILE A 70 13.57 5.36 -2.58
C ILE A 70 15.03 5.70 -2.87
N GLU A 71 15.28 6.89 -3.41
CA GLU A 71 16.64 7.40 -3.71
C GLU A 71 17.55 7.34 -2.47
N VAL A 72 17.10 7.88 -1.34
CA VAL A 72 17.91 7.88 -0.10
C VAL A 72 18.12 6.47 0.46
N CYS A 73 17.15 5.56 0.30
CA CYS A 73 17.29 4.18 0.76
C CYS A 73 18.29 3.37 -0.08
N GLU A 74 18.54 3.74 -1.34
CA GLU A 74 19.53 3.06 -2.21
C GLU A 74 20.95 3.22 -1.68
N ASP A 75 21.24 4.35 -1.04
CA ASP A 75 22.54 4.64 -0.44
C ASP A 75 22.76 3.95 0.92
N ILE A 76 21.73 3.29 1.47
CA ILE A 76 21.77 2.60 2.77
C ILE A 76 21.70 1.08 2.53
N PRO A 77 22.82 0.34 2.67
CA PRO A 77 22.86 -1.09 2.35
C PRO A 77 21.83 -1.94 3.08
N GLU A 78 21.54 -1.62 4.35
CA GLU A 78 20.53 -2.32 5.16
C GLU A 78 19.09 -2.16 4.63
N LEU A 79 18.84 -1.14 3.83
CA LEU A 79 17.53 -0.83 3.26
C LEU A 79 17.41 -1.26 1.78
N ALA A 80 18.43 -1.88 1.20
CA ALA A 80 18.43 -2.30 -0.21
C ALA A 80 17.25 -3.23 -0.53
N ALA A 81 16.97 -4.23 0.31
CA ALA A 81 15.81 -5.11 0.14
C ALA A 81 14.48 -4.35 0.24
N ARG A 82 14.46 -3.21 0.93
CA ARG A 82 13.27 -2.37 1.07
C ARG A 82 12.99 -1.53 -0.17
N VAL A 83 14.02 -1.10 -0.87
CA VAL A 83 13.92 -0.32 -2.12
C VAL A 83 13.06 -1.05 -3.15
N ASP A 84 13.27 -2.36 -3.35
CA ASP A 84 12.50 -3.15 -4.31
C ASP A 84 11.00 -3.21 -3.95
N ILE A 85 10.68 -3.31 -2.66
CA ILE A 85 9.30 -3.30 -2.17
C ILE A 85 8.66 -1.93 -2.45
N LEU A 86 9.36 -0.84 -2.15
CA LEU A 86 8.85 0.52 -2.37
C LEU A 86 8.62 0.81 -3.86
N ARG A 87 9.54 0.41 -4.74
CA ARG A 87 9.38 0.54 -6.20
C ARG A 87 8.16 -0.22 -6.70
N LYS A 88 7.96 -1.45 -6.22
CA LYS A 88 6.79 -2.27 -6.58
C LYS A 88 5.47 -1.63 -6.13
N GLU A 89 5.43 -1.05 -4.94
CA GLU A 89 4.24 -0.30 -4.47
C GLU A 89 4.00 0.96 -5.32
N MET A 90 5.06 1.69 -5.70
CA MET A 90 4.96 2.84 -6.58
C MET A 90 4.37 2.48 -7.96
N GLU A 91 4.78 1.34 -8.54
CA GLU A 91 4.22 0.84 -9.81
C GLU A 91 2.73 0.52 -9.69
N LYS A 92 2.30 -0.11 -8.59
CA LYS A 92 0.87 -0.38 -8.33
C LYS A 92 0.05 0.90 -8.28
N VAL A 93 0.59 1.96 -7.67
CA VAL A 93 -0.07 3.28 -7.62
C VAL A 93 -0.23 3.85 -9.03
N LYS A 94 0.83 3.81 -9.86
CA LYS A 94 0.80 4.29 -11.26
C LYS A 94 -0.19 3.49 -12.13
N ASN A 95 -0.28 2.19 -11.94
CA ASN A 95 -1.17 1.32 -12.73
C ASN A 95 -2.65 1.59 -12.42
N LYS A 96 -3.00 1.91 -11.17
CA LYS A 96 -4.37 2.31 -10.80
C LYS A 96 -4.81 3.59 -11.52
N THR A 97 -3.90 4.51 -11.81
CA THR A 97 -4.19 5.76 -12.55
C THR A 97 -4.56 5.49 -13.99
N LYS A 98 -3.83 4.58 -14.64
CA LYS A 98 -4.03 4.28 -16.07
C LYS A 98 -5.42 3.71 -16.32
N ILE A 99 -5.87 2.80 -15.44
CA ILE A 99 -7.21 2.17 -15.54
C ILE A 99 -8.34 3.19 -15.33
N LYS A 100 -8.18 4.15 -14.40
CA LYS A 100 -9.20 5.17 -14.11
C LYS A 100 -9.28 6.26 -15.19
N SER A 101 -8.24 6.42 -16.01
CA SER A 101 -8.16 7.42 -17.08
C SER A 101 -8.76 6.94 -18.41
N GLU A 102 -8.94 5.62 -18.59
CA GLU A 102 -9.56 5.02 -19.78
C GLU A 102 -11.07 4.76 -19.61
N SER A 103 -11.67 5.02 -18.44
CA SER A 103 -13.11 4.88 -18.24
C SER A 103 -13.86 6.22 -18.41
N SER A 104 -13.95 6.70 -19.66
CA SER A 104 -15.20 7.36 -20.08
C SER A 104 -16.20 6.25 -20.39
N PRO A 105 -17.44 6.27 -19.87
CA PRO A 105 -18.37 5.18 -20.10
C PRO A 105 -18.86 5.21 -21.56
N PRO A 106 -18.76 4.11 -22.34
CA PRO A 106 -19.62 3.94 -23.49
C PRO A 106 -21.07 3.71 -23.02
N PRO A 107 -22.08 4.07 -23.83
CA PRO A 107 -23.48 3.87 -23.46
C PRO A 107 -23.77 2.39 -23.24
N LEU A 108 -24.57 2.10 -22.22
CA LEU A 108 -25.11 0.79 -21.88
C LEU A 108 -25.64 0.07 -23.12
N THR A 109 -25.11 -1.13 -23.40
CA THR A 109 -25.86 -2.14 -24.16
C THR A 109 -25.83 -3.45 -23.39
N SER A 110 -27.00 -3.75 -22.82
CA SER A 110 -27.45 -5.03 -22.29
C SER A 110 -27.01 -6.22 -23.15
N SER A 111 -26.03 -7.01 -22.69
CA SER A 111 -26.02 -8.47 -22.81
C SER A 111 -24.73 -9.03 -22.21
N LEU A 112 -24.82 -9.66 -21.04
CA LEU A 112 -24.24 -10.98 -20.73
C LEU A 112 -24.45 -11.25 -19.23
N MET A 113 -25.69 -11.51 -18.85
CA MET A 113 -26.00 -12.30 -17.65
C MET A 113 -26.56 -13.61 -18.17
N GLU A 114 -25.70 -14.59 -18.41
CA GLU A 114 -26.14 -15.98 -18.51
C GLU A 114 -25.06 -16.90 -17.95
N ALA A 115 -25.56 -17.96 -17.31
CA ALA A 115 -24.86 -19.11 -16.77
C ALA A 115 -24.12 -18.92 -15.43
N TRP A 116 -24.92 -18.83 -14.36
CA TRP A 116 -24.66 -19.70 -13.21
C TRP A 116 -25.96 -20.43 -12.84
N GLU A 117 -26.21 -21.54 -13.54
CA GLU A 117 -27.20 -22.55 -13.16
C GLU A 117 -26.64 -23.31 -11.95
N VAL A 118 -27.24 -23.15 -10.76
CA VAL A 118 -27.11 -24.11 -9.65
C VAL A 118 -28.32 -25.04 -9.74
N GLU A 119 -28.11 -26.29 -10.11
CA GLU A 119 -29.10 -27.36 -9.91
C GLU A 119 -29.25 -27.71 -8.41
N PRO A 120 -30.48 -27.85 -7.89
CA PRO A 120 -30.74 -28.56 -6.64
C PRO A 120 -31.66 -29.78 -6.83
N ALA A 121 -31.62 -30.66 -5.81
CA ALA A 121 -32.47 -31.83 -5.52
C ALA A 121 -31.92 -33.19 -6.05
N MET A 122 -32.02 -34.31 -5.33
CA MET A 122 -33.18 -34.78 -4.58
C MET A 122 -32.84 -35.86 -3.53
N VAL A 123 -33.66 -35.88 -2.48
CA VAL A 123 -33.92 -36.95 -1.48
C VAL A 123 -33.93 -38.36 -2.07
N THR A 124 -33.35 -39.34 -1.34
CA THR A 124 -33.95 -40.68 -1.20
C THR A 124 -33.70 -41.24 0.21
N ALA A 125 -34.68 -41.96 0.71
CA ALA A 125 -34.82 -42.46 2.07
C ALA A 125 -34.37 -43.93 2.23
N SER A 126 -34.17 -44.29 3.50
CA SER A 126 -34.30 -45.61 4.12
C SER A 126 -33.10 -46.57 4.09
N SER A 127 -32.59 -46.88 5.29
CA SER A 127 -32.48 -48.25 5.79
C SER A 127 -32.44 -48.26 7.33
N GLU A 128 -33.23 -49.17 7.87
CA GLU A 128 -33.53 -49.47 9.27
C GLU A 128 -32.37 -50.09 10.08
N VAL A 129 -32.45 -49.88 11.41
CA VAL A 129 -32.19 -50.86 12.49
C VAL A 129 -30.74 -51.32 12.75
N HIS A 130 -30.13 -50.75 13.80
CA HIS A 130 -29.92 -51.40 15.12
C HIS A 130 -28.86 -50.61 15.90
N ARG A 131 -29.23 -50.05 17.07
CA ARG A 131 -28.24 -49.77 18.12
C ARG A 131 -28.77 -50.22 19.46
N LEU A 132 -28.10 -51.27 19.95
CA LEU A 132 -28.27 -51.86 21.27
C LEU A 132 -28.00 -50.85 22.39
N ARG A 133 -28.89 -50.89 23.39
CA ARG A 133 -28.63 -50.99 24.84
C ARG A 133 -27.31 -50.40 25.36
N SER A 134 -27.38 -49.41 26.26
CA SER A 134 -27.44 -49.68 27.71
C SER A 134 -27.47 -48.38 28.51
N HIS A 135 -28.31 -48.36 29.54
CA HIS A 135 -28.04 -47.63 30.77
C HIS A 135 -26.86 -48.26 31.51
#